data_AF-A0A3D4EJ83-F1
#
_entry.id   AF-A0A3D4EJ83-F1
#
_cell.length_a   1.000
_cell.length_b   1.000
_cell.length_c   1.000
_cell.angle_alpha   90.00
_cell.angle_beta   90.00
_cell.angle_gamma   90.00
#
_symmetry.space_group_name_H-M   'P 1'
#
loop_
_entity.id
_entity.type
_entity.pdbx_description
1 polymer ?
#
loop_
_entity_poly.entity_id
_entity_poly.type
_entity_poly.pdbx_seq_one_letter_code
_entity_poly.pdbx_strand_id
1 'polypeptide(L)'
;MNLKSIRPFIGAKDFEISRAFYRAMGFEEVLLPPKMALFHIGDFGFYLQDYYAKDWVDNTMLFLEVEDLEAHLAQLKALALPDRFPGVR
;
A
#
# COMPACT_ATOMS: atom_id res chain seq x y z
N MET A 1 -16.98 -14.25 18.62
CA MET A 1 -15.56 -14.08 18.22
C MET A 1 -15.26 -12.59 18.30
N ASN A 2 -14.25 -12.15 19.05
CA ASN A 2 -13.87 -10.74 19.14
C ASN A 2 -12.69 -10.48 18.19
N LEU A 3 -13.00 -10.13 16.93
CA LEU A 3 -12.01 -9.90 15.88
C LEU A 3 -11.46 -8.48 15.96
N LYS A 4 -10.14 -8.33 15.80
CA LYS A 4 -9.48 -7.02 15.79
C LYS A 4 -9.10 -6.53 14.39
N SER A 5 -8.60 -7.42 13.52
CA SER A 5 -8.19 -7.06 12.16
C SER A 5 -7.95 -8.29 11.30
N ILE A 6 -8.08 -8.12 9.98
CA ILE A 6 -7.56 -9.02 8.95
C ILE A 6 -6.75 -8.16 7.97
N ARG A 7 -5.54 -8.60 7.61
CA ARG A 7 -4.63 -7.84 6.75
C ARG A 7 -3.96 -8.76 5.74
N PRO A 8 -4.01 -8.45 4.45
CA PRO A 8 -3.30 -9.24 3.45
C PRO A 8 -1.80 -8.97 3.51
N PHE A 9 -1.04 -9.93 2.99
CA PHE A 9 0.33 -9.71 2.55
C PHE A 9 0.29 -9.46 1.05
N ILE A 10 1.10 -8.52 0.56
CA ILE A 10 1.27 -8.26 -0.88
C ILE A 10 2.77 -8.21 -1.21
N GLY A 11 3.11 -8.67 -2.41
CA GLY A 11 4.48 -8.62 -2.91
C GLY A 11 4.85 -7.27 -3.52
N ALA A 12 6.13 -6.94 -3.52
CA ALA A 12 6.69 -5.76 -4.16
C ALA A 12 7.68 -6.17 -5.25
N LYS A 13 7.58 -5.58 -6.45
CA LYS A 13 8.59 -5.75 -7.50
C LYS A 13 9.91 -5.09 -7.13
N ASP A 14 9.82 -3.90 -6.54
CA ASP A 14 10.93 -3.17 -5.93
C ASP A 14 10.46 -2.68 -4.57
N PHE A 15 11.01 -3.28 -3.51
CA PHE A 15 10.57 -3.03 -2.15
C PHE A 15 10.75 -1.57 -1.74
N GLU A 16 11.89 -0.95 -2.04
CA GLU A 16 12.18 0.42 -1.62
C GLU A 16 11.32 1.45 -2.36
N ILE A 17 11.09 1.25 -3.67
CA ILE A 17 10.18 2.09 -4.44
C ILE A 17 8.75 1.95 -3.93
N SER A 18 8.26 0.72 -3.72
CA SER A 18 6.92 0.48 -3.18
C SER A 18 6.74 1.08 -1.79
N ARG A 19 7.75 0.98 -0.91
CA ARG A 19 7.72 1.62 0.42
C ARG A 19 7.63 3.13 0.34
N ALA A 20 8.43 3.74 -0.53
CA ALA A 20 8.38 5.18 -0.75
C ALA A 20 7.03 5.63 -1.32
N PHE A 21 6.43 4.84 -2.21
CA PHE A 21 5.10 5.09 -2.78
C PHE A 21 4.01 5.12 -1.70
N TYR A 22 3.91 4.08 -0.86
CA TYR A 22 2.86 4.03 0.15
C TYR A 22 3.02 5.09 1.25
N ARG A 23 4.26 5.43 1.63
CA ARG A 23 4.51 6.60 2.51
C ARG A 23 4.06 7.90 1.86
N ALA A 24 4.36 8.09 0.58
CA ALA A 24 3.94 9.29 -0.16
C ALA A 24 2.42 9.38 -0.31
N MET A 25 1.72 8.25 -0.37
CA MET A 25 0.25 8.16 -0.37
C MET A 25 -0.37 8.51 1.00
N GLY A 26 0.43 8.55 2.07
CA GLY A 26 -0.02 8.92 3.41
C GLY A 26 -0.13 7.75 4.41
N PHE A 27 0.31 6.55 4.05
CA PHE A 27 0.39 5.44 5.01
C PHE A 27 1.55 5.61 5.99
N GLU A 28 1.31 5.22 7.24
CA GLU A 28 2.36 5.03 8.23
C GLU A 28 3.08 3.71 7.97
N GLU A 29 4.41 3.74 8.07
CA GLU A 29 5.27 2.57 7.85
C GLU A 29 5.83 2.06 9.18
N VAL A 30 5.66 0.76 9.43
CA VAL A 30 6.37 0.03 10.48
C VAL A 30 7.25 -1.04 9.84
N LEU A 31 8.56 -0.86 9.87
CA LEU A 31 9.51 -1.84 9.36
C LEU A 31 9.58 -3.08 10.24
N LEU A 32 9.54 -4.25 9.61
CA LEU A 32 9.53 -5.55 10.26
C LEU A 32 10.65 -6.43 9.67
N PRO A 33 11.69 -6.76 10.46
CA PRO A 33 12.76 -7.62 9.99
C PRO A 33 12.25 -9.03 9.62
N PRO A 34 12.89 -9.72 8.66
CA PRO A 34 14.03 -9.25 7.88
C PRO A 34 13.67 -8.43 6.63
N LYS A 35 12.45 -8.56 6.10
CA LYS A 35 12.13 -8.19 4.70
C LYS A 35 10.66 -7.82 4.48
N MET A 36 10.03 -7.16 5.44
CA MET A 36 8.64 -6.69 5.27
C MET A 36 8.39 -5.38 6.00
N ALA A 37 7.28 -4.73 5.67
CA ALA A 37 6.80 -3.55 6.36
C ALA A 37 5.28 -3.65 6.50
N LEU A 38 4.76 -3.21 7.64
CA LEU A 38 3.34 -2.96 7.79
C LEU A 38 3.07 -1.52 7.34
N PHE A 39 2.11 -1.36 6.43
CA PHE A 39 1.53 -0.08 6.07
C PHE A 39 0.13 0.03 6.64
N HIS A 40 -0.16 1.13 7.35
CA HIS A 40 -1.50 1.35 7.90
C HIS A 40 -1.92 2.81 7.97
N ILE A 41 -3.24 3.03 7.99
CA ILE A 41 -3.92 4.29 8.32
C ILE A 41 -5.05 3.92 9.27
N GLY A 42 -4.94 4.33 10.54
CA GLY A 42 -5.85 3.87 11.59
C GLY A 42 -5.86 2.34 11.69
N ASP A 43 -7.05 1.75 11.58
CA ASP A 43 -7.25 0.29 11.67
C ASP A 43 -6.99 -0.45 10.34
N PHE A 44 -6.92 0.27 9.22
CA PHE A 44 -6.74 -0.29 7.89
C PHE A 44 -5.27 -0.47 7.55
N GLY A 45 -4.90 -1.61 6.96
CA GLY A 45 -3.52 -1.83 6.55
C GLY A 45 -3.27 -3.15 5.87
N PHE A 46 -2.05 -3.29 5.35
CA PHE A 46 -1.55 -4.49 4.70
C PHE A 46 -0.04 -4.63 4.96
N TYR A 47 0.48 -5.84 4.78
CA TYR A 47 1.91 -6.09 4.84
C TYR A 47 2.50 -6.06 3.44
N LEU A 48 3.55 -5.26 3.25
CA LEU A 48 4.36 -5.26 2.04
C LEU A 48 5.58 -6.16 2.26
N GLN A 49 5.85 -7.07 1.33
CA GLN A 49 7.00 -7.98 1.40
C GLN A 49 8.00 -7.68 0.28
N ASP A 50 9.30 -7.77 0.61
CA ASP A 50 10.40 -7.81 -0.37
C ASP A 50 10.43 -9.19 -1.06
N TYR A 51 9.37 -9.47 -1.80
CA TYR A 51 9.17 -10.71 -2.55
C TYR A 51 8.25 -10.46 -3.75
N TYR A 52 8.76 -10.77 -4.93
CA TYR A 52 8.01 -10.62 -6.18
C TYR A 52 7.76 -11.98 -6.82
N ALA A 53 6.50 -12.42 -6.77
CA ALA A 53 5.99 -13.48 -7.64
C ALA A 53 4.93 -12.88 -8.56
N LYS A 54 5.24 -12.80 -9.85
CA LYS A 54 4.39 -12.13 -10.85
C LYS A 54 2.94 -12.61 -10.82
N ASP A 55 2.72 -13.92 -10.83
CA ASP A 55 1.37 -14.50 -10.81
C ASP A 55 0.59 -14.14 -9.55
N TRP A 56 1.27 -13.92 -8.44
CA TRP A 56 0.61 -13.47 -7.22
C TRP A 56 0.32 -11.96 -7.26
N VAL A 57 1.33 -11.14 -7.58
CA VAL A 57 1.21 -9.68 -7.57
C VAL A 57 0.22 -9.20 -8.61
N ASP A 58 0.26 -9.74 -9.82
CA ASP A 58 -0.63 -9.33 -10.91
C ASP A 58 -2.09 -9.75 -10.68
N ASN A 59 -2.35 -10.71 -9.79
CA ASN A 59 -3.69 -11.18 -9.43
C ASN A 59 -4.14 -10.76 -8.01
N THR A 60 -3.35 -9.91 -7.32
CA THR A 60 -3.72 -9.38 -6.01
C THR A 60 -4.36 -8.02 -6.17
N MET A 61 -5.58 -7.85 -5.65
CA MET A 61 -6.28 -6.57 -5.59
C MET A 61 -6.53 -6.19 -4.14
N LEU A 62 -6.27 -4.93 -3.80
CA LEU A 62 -6.68 -4.33 -2.54
C LEU A 62 -7.84 -3.37 -2.81
N PHE A 63 -8.87 -3.45 -1.98
CA PHE A 63 -10.01 -2.54 -2.04
C PHE A 63 -9.93 -1.57 -0.86
N LEU A 64 -9.88 -0.27 -1.15
CA LEU A 64 -9.92 0.80 -0.16
C LEU A 64 -11.25 1.53 -0.31
N GLU A 65 -12.12 1.34 0.67
CA GLU A 65 -13.39 2.08 0.76
C GLU A 65 -13.14 3.40 1.49
N VAL A 66 -13.71 4.48 0.97
CA VAL A 66 -13.61 5.83 1.52
C VAL A 66 -15.00 6.45 1.60
N GLU A 67 -15.21 7.33 2.56
CA GLU A 67 -16.50 8.00 2.78
C GLU A 67 -16.87 8.96 1.63
N ASP A 68 -15.90 9.74 1.15
CA ASP A 68 -16.05 10.66 0.03
C ASP A 68 -15.00 10.36 -1.05
N LEU A 69 -15.47 9.76 -2.15
CA LEU A 69 -14.62 9.38 -3.28
C LEU A 69 -14.01 10.59 -3.99
N GLU A 70 -14.76 11.68 -4.15
CA GLU A 70 -14.32 12.85 -4.92
C GLU A 70 -13.24 13.61 -4.16
N ALA A 71 -13.47 13.83 -2.86
CA ALA A 71 -12.49 14.48 -1.99
C ALA A 71 -11.19 13.67 -1.90
N HIS A 72 -11.30 12.34 -1.73
CA HIS A 72 -10.13 11.47 -1.66
C HIS A 72 -9.36 11.44 -2.98
N LEU A 73 -10.06 11.38 -4.12
CA LEU A 73 -9.42 11.42 -5.44
C LEU A 73 -8.70 12.76 -5.69
N ALA A 74 -9.28 13.89 -5.26
CA ALA A 74 -8.63 15.19 -5.39
C ALA A 74 -7.33 15.26 -4.56
N GLN A 75 -7.35 14.73 -3.33
CA GLN A 75 -6.16 14.63 -2.48
C GLN A 75 -5.08 13.75 -3.12
N LEU A 76 -5.44 12.55 -3.61
CA LEU A 76 -4.49 11.65 -4.26
C LEU A 76 -3.85 12.26 -5.52
N LYS A 77 -4.64 12.96 -6.35
CA LYS A 77 -4.12 13.65 -7.54
C LYS A 77 -3.12 14.76 -7.18
N ALA A 78 -3.38 15.50 -6.10
CA ALA A 78 -2.49 16.56 -5.63
C ALA A 78 -1.10 16.04 -5.20
N LEU A 79 -0.95 14.75 -4.90
CA LEU A 79 0.33 14.13 -4.54
C LEU A 79 1.27 13.92 -5.74
N ALA A 80 0.76 14.02 -6.97
CA ALA A 80 1.50 13.82 -8.21
C ALA A 80 2.35 12.54 -8.21
N LEU A 81 1.79 11.43 -7.70
CA LEU A 81 2.50 10.16 -7.57
C LEU A 81 3.03 9.60 -8.91
N PRO A 82 2.31 9.70 -10.04
CA PRO A 82 2.84 9.24 -11.34
C PRO A 82 4.14 9.93 -11.77
N ASP A 83 4.36 11.18 -11.37
CA ASP A 83 5.57 11.93 -11.72
C ASP A 83 6.79 11.51 -10.89
N ARG A 84 6.54 10.82 -9.77
CA ARG A 84 7.54 10.48 -8.75
C ARG A 84 7.88 8.99 -8.74
N PHE A 85 6.97 8.14 -9.19
CA PHE A 85 7.08 6.69 -9.06
C PHE A 85 6.81 5.97 -10.39
N PRO A 86 7.78 5.18 -10.90
CA PRO A 86 7.62 4.50 -12.18
C PRO A 86 6.51 3.43 -12.12
N GLY A 87 5.66 3.41 -13.14
CA GLY A 87 4.61 2.39 -13.30
C GLY A 87 3.27 2.74 -12.64
N VAL A 88 3.18 3.84 -11.89
CA VAL A 88 1.91 4.37 -11.33
C VAL A 88 1.09 5.03 -12.44
N ARG A 89 -0.25 4.94 -12.36
CA ARG A 89 -1.21 5.45 -13.35
C ARG A 89 -2.36 6.18 -12.67
#